data_AF-A0A6P7FC27-F1
#
_entry.id   AF-A0A6P7FC27-F1
#
_cell.length_a   1.000
_cell.length_b   1.000
_cell.length_c   1.000
_cell.angle_alpha   90.00
_cell.angle_beta   90.00
_cell.angle_gamma   90.00
#
_symmetry.space_group_name_H-M   'P 1'
#
loop_
_entity.id
_entity.type
_entity.pdbx_description
1 polymer ?
#
loop_
_entity_poly.entity_id
_entity_poly.type
_entity_poly.pdbx_seq_one_letter_code
_entity_poly.pdbx_strand_id
1 'polypeptide(L)'
;MCGTAMGCAEGIVKLFVFGANIIFALGGLALIVVGVLYKLNINDFTEAIPDEYSSIGVAPILTIVVGSIIFVIAFFGCCGAIRESPCLLTTYGVILLVIFLLQIAVGVFAFIEIKDKDNFKTQVNKQLDRLFNRAKDQNKYELTDLIQKEFECCGPDGPSFWGASIPKSCLDSNNKQYTDGCKTEFYDFLNKAMNVIGITLLALSALEVIGCVFSLCLSSSIKNRERRFRY
;
A
#
# COMPACT_ATOMS: atom_id res chain seq x y z
N MET A 1 -12.98 42.98 18.56
CA MET A 1 -13.98 41.96 18.15
C MET A 1 -13.56 41.10 16.94
N CYS A 2 -12.32 41.20 16.43
CA CYS A 2 -11.74 40.23 15.49
C CYS A 2 -10.95 39.18 16.29
N GLY A 3 -11.62 38.21 16.91
CA GLY A 3 -10.95 37.24 17.80
C GLY A 3 -11.67 35.91 17.99
N THR A 4 -12.98 35.86 17.75
CA THR A 4 -13.78 34.62 17.92
C THR A 4 -13.72 33.71 16.69
N ALA A 5 -13.76 34.26 15.48
CA ALA A 5 -13.68 33.46 14.24
C ALA A 5 -12.30 32.77 14.07
N MET A 6 -11.23 33.43 14.51
CA MET A 6 -9.84 32.93 14.40
C MET A 6 -9.58 31.77 15.37
N GLY A 7 -10.24 31.75 16.54
CA GLY A 7 -10.19 30.64 17.49
C GLY A 7 -11.02 29.42 17.08
N CYS A 8 -12.19 29.62 16.47
CA CYS A 8 -13.04 28.52 15.99
C CYS A 8 -12.38 27.73 14.85
N ALA A 9 -11.78 28.42 13.87
CA ALA A 9 -11.08 27.76 12.76
C ALA A 9 -9.85 26.97 13.24
N GLU A 10 -9.06 27.52 14.16
CA GLU A 10 -7.90 26.82 14.74
C GLU A 10 -8.32 25.57 15.52
N GLY A 11 -9.42 25.65 16.29
CA GLY A 11 -9.97 24.51 17.02
C GLY A 11 -10.44 23.38 16.10
N ILE A 12 -11.14 23.71 15.01
CA ILE A 12 -11.59 22.73 14.01
C ILE A 12 -10.40 22.05 13.33
N VAL A 13 -9.38 22.81 12.93
CA VAL A 13 -8.18 22.25 12.30
C VAL A 13 -7.43 21.34 13.26
N LYS A 14 -7.27 21.72 14.53
CA LYS A 14 -6.67 20.84 15.56
C LYS A 14 -7.45 19.55 15.72
N LEU A 15 -8.77 19.64 15.84
CA LEU A 15 -9.64 18.47 15.98
C LEU A 15 -9.53 17.53 14.79
N PHE A 16 -9.52 18.08 13.57
CA PHE A 16 -9.37 17.29 12.35
C PHE A 16 -8.01 16.61 12.27
N VAL A 17 -6.90 17.36 12.47
CA VAL A 17 -5.54 16.79 12.43
C VAL A 17 -5.38 15.73 13.51
N PHE A 18 -5.86 15.98 14.72
CA PHE A 18 -5.78 15.00 15.81
C PHE A 18 -6.61 13.75 15.54
N GLY A 19 -7.87 13.91 15.14
CA GLY A 19 -8.78 12.80 14.88
C GLY A 19 -8.33 11.93 13.71
N ALA A 20 -7.94 12.55 12.59
CA ALA A 20 -7.43 11.82 11.43
C ALA A 20 -6.16 11.03 11.77
N ASN A 21 -5.21 11.64 12.48
CA ASN A 21 -3.98 10.96 12.87
C ASN A 21 -4.22 9.86 13.91
N ILE A 22 -5.22 9.96 14.80
CA ILE A 22 -5.57 8.84 15.70
C ILE A 22 -6.02 7.62 14.89
N ILE A 23 -6.87 7.83 13.88
CA ILE A 23 -7.36 6.74 13.03
C ILE A 23 -6.17 6.07 12.31
N PHE A 24 -5.25 6.86 11.76
CA PHE A 24 -4.04 6.33 11.13
C PHE A 24 -3.11 5.62 12.13
N ALA A 25 -2.95 6.13 13.35
CA ALA A 25 -2.15 5.49 14.38
C ALA A 25 -2.73 4.11 14.77
N LEU A 26 -4.06 4.03 14.98
CA LEU A 26 -4.73 2.77 15.28
C LEU A 26 -4.62 1.78 14.11
N GLY A 27 -4.80 2.26 12.87
CA GLY A 27 -4.60 1.45 11.67
C GLY A 27 -3.17 0.92 11.53
N GLY A 28 -2.17 1.77 11.74
CA GLY A 28 -0.76 1.38 11.72
C GLY A 28 -0.44 0.34 12.79
N LEU A 29 -0.96 0.52 14.01
CA LEU A 29 -0.82 -0.46 15.08
C LEU A 29 -1.48 -1.80 14.73
N ALA A 30 -2.69 -1.77 14.16
CA ALA A 30 -3.38 -2.98 13.72
C ALA A 30 -2.58 -3.74 12.64
N LEU A 31 -1.99 -3.04 11.67
CA LEU A 31 -1.11 -3.67 10.66
C LEU A 31 0.12 -4.33 11.28
N ILE A 32 0.75 -3.68 12.27
CA ILE A 32 1.88 -4.28 12.99
C ILE A 32 1.45 -5.57 13.69
N VAL A 33 0.32 -5.55 14.40
CA VAL A 33 -0.22 -6.73 15.09
C VAL A 33 -0.48 -7.86 14.10
N VAL A 34 -1.21 -7.59 13.00
CA VAL A 34 -1.50 -8.60 11.97
C VAL A 34 -0.21 -9.16 11.37
N GLY A 35 0.75 -8.31 11.02
CA GLY A 35 2.02 -8.75 10.45
C GLY A 35 2.85 -9.61 11.42
N VAL A 36 2.83 -9.30 12.72
CA VAL A 36 3.50 -10.11 13.76
C VAL A 36 2.78 -11.43 13.96
N LEU A 37 1.44 -11.45 14.05
CA LEU A 37 0.66 -12.67 14.21
C LEU A 37 0.90 -13.64 13.05
N TYR A 38 0.91 -13.13 11.82
CA TYR A 38 1.26 -13.92 10.63
C TYR A 38 2.70 -14.45 10.73
N LYS A 39 3.68 -13.60 11.07
CA LYS A 39 5.09 -14.01 11.15
C LYS A 39 5.34 -15.09 12.20
N LEU A 40 4.62 -15.04 13.32
CA LEU A 40 4.73 -16.01 14.41
C LEU A 40 3.93 -17.30 14.15
N ASN A 41 3.22 -17.39 13.03
CA ASN A 41 2.45 -18.55 12.62
C ASN A 41 1.56 -19.10 13.74
N ILE A 42 0.88 -18.20 14.46
CA ILE A 42 -0.03 -18.60 15.52
C ILE A 42 -1.19 -19.36 14.86
N ASN A 43 -1.29 -20.65 15.15
CA ASN A 43 -2.16 -21.61 14.46
C ASN A 43 -3.59 -21.09 14.22
N ASP A 44 -4.17 -20.37 15.17
CA ASP A 44 -5.52 -19.79 15.07
C ASP A 44 -5.67 -18.72 13.95
N PHE A 45 -4.60 -18.00 13.61
CA PHE A 45 -4.61 -16.95 12.59
C PHE A 45 -4.17 -17.49 11.22
N THR A 46 -3.28 -18.48 11.21
CA THR A 46 -2.86 -19.15 9.98
C THR A 46 -4.02 -19.96 9.37
N GLU A 47 -4.88 -20.58 10.19
CA GLU A 47 -6.10 -21.27 9.71
C GLU A 47 -7.12 -20.33 9.06
N ALA A 48 -7.14 -19.04 9.44
CA ALA A 48 -8.00 -18.04 8.81
C ALA A 48 -7.48 -17.57 7.44
N ILE A 49 -6.24 -17.91 7.09
CA ILE A 49 -5.58 -17.51 5.84
C ILE A 49 -5.49 -18.75 4.95
N PRO A 50 -5.94 -18.69 3.69
CA PRO A 50 -5.87 -19.85 2.80
C PRO A 50 -4.42 -20.36 2.69
N ASP A 51 -4.21 -21.67 2.77
CA ASP A 51 -2.89 -22.33 2.79
C ASP A 51 -1.96 -21.86 1.65
N GLU A 52 -2.53 -21.44 0.53
CA GLU A 52 -1.84 -20.88 -0.65
C GLU A 52 -1.05 -19.60 -0.37
N TYR A 53 -1.41 -18.85 0.67
CA TYR A 53 -0.77 -17.60 1.05
C TYR A 53 0.29 -17.76 2.14
N SER A 54 0.45 -18.95 2.73
CA SER A 54 1.36 -19.22 3.86
C SER A 54 2.85 -19.16 3.47
N SER A 55 3.17 -19.26 2.19
CA SER A 55 4.55 -19.44 1.69
C SER A 55 5.27 -18.14 1.29
N ILE A 56 4.62 -16.97 1.40
CA ILE A 56 5.24 -15.67 1.05
C ILE A 56 5.90 -15.06 2.29
N GLY A 57 7.10 -15.54 2.63
CA GLY A 57 7.85 -15.09 3.82
C GLY A 57 8.18 -13.59 3.87
N VAL A 58 8.03 -12.86 2.76
CA VAL A 58 8.31 -11.41 2.66
C VAL A 58 7.10 -10.55 3.04
N ALA A 59 5.87 -11.02 2.79
CA ALA A 59 4.64 -10.27 3.02
C ALA A 59 4.47 -9.77 4.47
N PRO A 60 4.63 -10.59 5.54
CA PRO A 60 4.47 -10.12 6.91
C PRO A 60 5.48 -9.04 7.31
N ILE A 61 6.73 -9.18 6.84
CA ILE A 61 7.80 -8.23 7.15
C ILE A 61 7.44 -6.86 6.56
N LEU A 62 6.98 -6.83 5.31
CA LEU A 62 6.53 -5.60 4.66
C LEU A 62 5.35 -4.97 5.40
N THR A 63 4.36 -5.76 5.81
CA THR A 63 3.20 -5.28 6.56
C THR A 63 3.60 -4.62 7.89
N ILE A 64 4.55 -5.23 8.63
CA ILE A 64 5.07 -4.66 9.88
C ILE A 64 5.79 -3.33 9.61
N VAL A 65 6.63 -3.28 8.57
CA VAL A 65 7.40 -2.07 8.23
C VAL A 65 6.46 -0.93 7.84
N VAL A 66 5.49 -1.18 6.96
CA VAL A 66 4.50 -0.19 6.52
C VAL A 66 3.67 0.29 7.71
N GLY A 67 3.17 -0.62 8.55
CA GLY A 67 2.41 -0.28 9.75
C GLY A 67 3.21 0.58 10.73
N SER A 68 4.50 0.28 10.90
CA SER A 68 5.41 1.05 11.77
C SER A 68 5.63 2.47 11.26
N ILE A 69 5.84 2.65 9.94
CA ILE A 69 6.00 3.96 9.33
C ILE A 69 4.72 4.79 9.52
N ILE A 70 3.54 4.22 9.23
CA ILE A 70 2.24 4.88 9.41
C ILE A 70 2.06 5.31 10.87
N PHE A 71 2.33 4.42 11.83
CA PHE A 71 2.19 4.70 13.25
C PHE A 71 3.10 5.86 13.70
N VAL A 72 4.37 5.87 13.30
CA VAL A 72 5.32 6.92 13.68
C VAL A 72 4.92 8.27 13.10
N ILE A 73 4.51 8.33 11.84
CA ILE A 73 4.04 9.57 11.20
C ILE A 73 2.80 10.10 11.93
N ALA A 74 1.82 9.22 12.16
CA ALA A 74 0.59 9.56 12.86
C ALA A 74 0.84 10.03 14.29
N PHE A 75 1.79 9.40 15.00
CA PHE A 75 2.19 9.79 16.35
C PHE A 75 2.73 11.22 16.40
N PHE A 76 3.56 11.63 15.43
CA PHE A 76 4.04 13.02 15.35
C PHE A 76 2.89 14.00 15.09
N GLY A 77 1.94 13.66 14.22
CA GLY A 77 0.74 14.46 13.96
C GLY A 77 -0.12 14.64 15.21
N CYS A 78 -0.47 13.54 15.90
CA CYS A 78 -1.25 13.56 17.14
C CYS A 78 -0.53 14.31 18.26
N CYS A 79 0.72 13.96 18.56
CA CYS A 79 1.48 14.59 19.64
C CYS A 79 1.76 16.06 19.37
N GLY A 80 2.04 16.43 18.12
CA GLY A 80 2.20 17.82 17.72
C GLY A 80 0.94 18.64 17.96
N ALA A 81 -0.24 18.10 17.63
CA ALA A 81 -1.52 18.75 17.83
C ALA A 81 -1.89 18.88 19.32
N ILE A 82 -1.78 17.79 20.11
CA ILE A 82 -2.14 17.79 21.54
C ILE A 82 -1.19 18.65 22.37
N ARG A 83 0.12 18.46 22.17
CA ARG A 83 1.14 19.18 22.97
C ARG A 83 1.34 20.61 22.49
N GLU A 84 0.57 21.04 21.48
CA GLU A 84 0.72 22.32 20.79
C GLU A 84 2.20 22.62 20.52
N SER A 85 2.95 21.63 20.03
CA SER A 85 4.40 21.76 19.87
C SER A 85 4.73 22.11 18.41
N PRO A 86 5.24 23.31 18.12
CA PRO A 86 5.54 23.70 16.76
C PRO A 86 6.63 22.85 16.12
N CYS A 87 7.56 22.32 16.91
CA CYS A 87 8.61 21.44 16.42
C CYS A 87 8.01 20.15 15.85
N LEU A 88 7.20 19.44 16.64
CA LEU A 88 6.54 18.18 16.26
C LEU A 88 5.62 18.36 15.03
N LEU A 89 4.84 19.44 14.99
CA LEU A 89 3.99 19.77 13.83
C LEU A 89 4.81 20.09 12.58
N THR A 90 5.93 20.81 12.73
CA THR A 90 6.82 21.10 11.59
C THR A 90 7.44 19.81 11.07
N THR A 91 7.91 18.93 11.96
CA THR A 91 8.44 17.61 11.57
C THR A 91 7.41 16.78 10.83
N TYR A 92 6.18 16.69 11.35
CA TYR A 92 5.08 16.00 10.66
C TYR A 92 4.83 16.58 9.25
N GLY A 93 4.74 17.91 9.12
CA GLY A 93 4.56 18.57 7.82
C GLY A 93 5.71 18.31 6.84
N VAL A 94 6.96 18.33 7.31
CA VAL A 94 8.14 18.01 6.49
C VAL A 94 8.12 16.56 6.04
N ILE A 95 7.75 15.62 6.91
CA ILE A 95 7.63 14.20 6.53
C ILE A 95 6.57 14.02 5.43
N LEU A 96 5.38 14.63 5.58
CA LEU A 96 4.35 14.57 4.54
C LEU A 96 4.83 15.17 3.21
N LEU A 97 5.55 16.28 3.25
CA LEU A 97 6.12 16.89 2.06
C LEU A 97 7.13 15.96 1.36
N VAL A 98 8.01 15.30 2.13
CA VAL A 98 8.97 14.33 1.59
C VAL A 98 8.25 13.15 0.94
N ILE A 99 7.21 12.61 1.58
CA ILE A 99 6.41 11.51 1.03
C ILE A 99 5.73 11.93 -0.28
N PHE A 100 5.13 13.12 -0.32
CA PHE A 100 4.52 13.66 -1.53
C PHE A 100 5.52 13.78 -2.70
N LEU A 101 6.74 14.27 -2.42
CA LEU A 101 7.79 14.36 -3.44
C LEU A 101 8.24 12.98 -3.93
N LEU A 102 8.34 11.99 -3.03
CA LEU A 102 8.63 10.60 -3.39
C LEU A 102 7.50 9.99 -4.23
N GLN A 103 6.24 10.27 -3.92
CA GLN A 103 5.09 9.83 -4.71
C GLN A 103 5.15 10.38 -6.13
N ILE A 104 5.47 11.67 -6.30
CA ILE A 104 5.66 12.27 -7.63
C ILE A 104 6.81 11.58 -8.36
N ALA A 105 7.96 11.36 -7.72
CA ALA A 105 9.11 10.72 -8.34
C ALA A 105 8.78 9.30 -8.83
N VAL A 106 8.14 8.48 -7.98
CA VAL A 106 7.69 7.13 -8.32
C VAL A 106 6.62 7.17 -9.42
N GLY A 107 5.66 8.08 -9.34
CA GLY A 107 4.60 8.25 -10.34
C GLY A 107 5.15 8.62 -11.72
N VAL A 108 6.13 9.52 -11.78
CA VAL A 108 6.82 9.89 -13.03
C VAL A 108 7.61 8.72 -13.58
N PHE A 109 8.36 8.00 -12.74
CA PHE A 109 9.10 6.81 -13.16
C PHE A 109 8.16 5.73 -13.74
N ALA A 110 7.06 5.43 -13.02
CA ALA A 110 6.05 4.47 -13.47
C ALA A 110 5.40 4.90 -14.80
N PHE A 111 5.10 6.20 -14.96
CA PHE A 111 4.52 6.73 -16.19
C PHE A 111 5.46 6.53 -17.40
N ILE A 112 6.77 6.70 -17.23
CA ILE A 112 7.75 6.49 -18.30
C ILE A 112 7.77 5.03 -18.75
N GLU A 113 7.81 4.09 -17.81
CA GLU A 113 7.84 2.65 -18.10
C GLU A 113 6.55 2.15 -18.77
N ILE A 114 5.39 2.68 -18.37
CA ILE A 114 4.07 2.23 -18.86
C ILE A 114 3.65 2.97 -20.13
N LYS A 115 4.34 4.05 -20.52
CA LYS A 115 4.01 4.87 -21.69
C LYS A 115 3.89 4.04 -22.98
N ASP A 116 4.77 3.05 -23.14
CA ASP A 116 4.70 2.08 -24.22
C ASP A 116 4.01 0.80 -23.72
N LYS A 117 2.69 0.75 -23.90
CA LYS A 117 1.86 -0.37 -23.45
C LYS A 117 2.26 -1.71 -24.09
N ASP A 118 2.72 -1.69 -25.34
CA ASP A 118 3.12 -2.90 -26.05
C ASP A 118 4.45 -3.43 -25.52
N ASN A 119 5.40 -2.54 -25.25
CA ASN A 119 6.65 -2.91 -24.60
C ASN A 119 6.41 -3.40 -23.16
N PHE A 120 5.57 -2.72 -22.37
CA PHE A 120 5.22 -3.15 -21.02
C PHE A 120 4.56 -4.53 -21.01
N LYS A 121 3.54 -4.76 -21.86
CA LYS A 121 2.90 -6.07 -22.03
C LYS A 121 3.92 -7.14 -22.41
N THR A 122 4.81 -6.84 -23.35
CA THR A 122 5.87 -7.77 -23.77
C THR A 122 6.82 -8.12 -22.63
N GLN A 123 7.21 -7.14 -21.80
CA GLN A 123 8.07 -7.37 -20.65
C GLN A 123 7.38 -8.23 -19.59
N VAL A 124 6.12 -7.93 -19.24
CA VAL A 124 5.32 -8.74 -18.32
C VAL A 124 5.20 -10.17 -18.82
N ASN A 125 4.86 -10.36 -20.10
CA ASN A 125 4.72 -11.69 -20.70
C ASN A 125 6.04 -12.48 -20.64
N LYS A 126 7.18 -11.83 -20.93
CA LYS A 126 8.51 -12.45 -20.82
C LYS A 126 8.86 -12.86 -19.38
N GLN A 127 8.44 -12.09 -18.39
CA GLN A 127 8.66 -12.44 -16.98
C GLN A 127 7.80 -13.63 -16.57
N LEU A 128 6.53 -13.67 -16.99
CA LEU A 128 5.67 -14.83 -16.77
C LEU A 128 6.23 -16.08 -17.46
N ASP A 129 6.68 -15.98 -18.71
CA ASP A 129 7.34 -17.10 -19.39
C ASP A 129 8.52 -17.65 -18.59
N ARG A 130 9.41 -16.77 -18.13
CA ARG A 130 10.57 -17.17 -17.32
C ARG A 130 10.16 -17.80 -15.99
N LEU A 131 9.10 -17.29 -15.37
CA LEU A 131 8.59 -17.80 -14.10
C LEU A 131 8.04 -19.22 -14.27
N PHE A 132 7.18 -19.45 -15.26
CA PHE A 132 6.59 -20.77 -15.53
C PHE A 132 7.64 -21.78 -16.00
N ASN A 133 8.57 -21.39 -16.87
CA ASN A 133 9.65 -22.28 -17.29
C ASN A 133 10.57 -22.65 -16.12
N ARG A 134 10.96 -21.67 -15.27
CA ARG A 134 11.78 -21.94 -14.08
C ARG A 134 11.07 -22.86 -13.09
N ALA A 135 9.76 -22.68 -12.88
CA ALA A 135 8.98 -23.54 -12.01
C ALA A 135 9.02 -25.00 -12.48
N LYS A 136 8.85 -25.22 -13.79
CA LYS A 136 8.95 -26.53 -14.44
C LYS A 136 10.36 -27.12 -14.36
N ASP A 137 11.39 -26.33 -14.64
CA ASP A 137 12.79 -26.78 -14.61
C ASP A 137 13.27 -27.16 -13.21
N GLN A 138 12.83 -26.42 -12.18
CA GLN A 138 13.27 -26.58 -10.80
C GLN A 138 12.31 -27.42 -9.94
N ASN A 139 11.19 -27.88 -10.49
CA ASN A 139 10.09 -28.51 -9.74
C ASN A 139 9.62 -27.67 -8.54
N LYS A 140 9.48 -26.35 -8.75
CA LYS A 140 9.04 -25.39 -7.72
C LYS A 140 7.81 -24.64 -8.21
N TYR A 141 6.63 -25.17 -7.89
CA TYR A 141 5.37 -24.72 -8.45
C TYR A 141 4.59 -23.74 -7.57
N GLU A 142 5.02 -23.49 -6.32
CA GLU A 142 4.30 -22.66 -5.34
C GLU A 142 3.79 -21.34 -5.91
N LEU A 143 4.66 -20.57 -6.57
CA LEU A 143 4.30 -19.27 -7.13
C LEU A 143 3.44 -19.37 -8.40
N THR A 144 3.67 -20.38 -9.25
CA THR A 144 2.83 -20.61 -10.43
C THR A 144 1.45 -21.14 -10.06
N ASP A 145 1.36 -21.96 -9.01
CA ASP A 145 0.10 -22.48 -8.50
C ASP A 145 -0.74 -21.37 -7.90
N LEU A 146 -0.12 -20.44 -7.16
CA LEU A 146 -0.79 -19.24 -6.66
C LEU A 146 -1.33 -18.38 -7.81
N ILE A 147 -0.51 -18.12 -8.84
CA ILE A 147 -0.95 -17.34 -10.01
C ILE A 147 -2.13 -18.03 -10.72
N GLN A 148 -2.05 -19.34 -10.95
CA GLN A 148 -3.11 -20.07 -11.66
C GLN A 148 -4.44 -20.06 -10.90
N LYS A 149 -4.39 -20.20 -9.56
CA LYS A 149 -5.60 -20.14 -8.73
C LYS A 149 -6.15 -18.72 -8.58
N GLU A 150 -5.30 -17.75 -8.30
CA GLU A 150 -5.71 -16.37 -8.04
C GLU A 150 -6.29 -15.69 -9.28
N PHE A 151 -5.76 -16.02 -10.47
CA PHE A 151 -6.18 -15.43 -11.73
C PHE A 151 -7.01 -16.39 -12.60
N GLU A 152 -7.44 -17.53 -12.04
CA GLU A 152 -8.28 -18.53 -12.71
C GLU A 152 -7.79 -18.88 -14.13
N CYS A 153 -6.49 -19.12 -14.25
CA CYS A 153 -5.80 -19.32 -15.52
C CYS A 153 -4.95 -20.60 -15.49
N CYS A 154 -4.50 -21.08 -16.65
CA CYS A 154 -3.65 -22.26 -16.71
C CYS A 154 -2.50 -22.09 -17.71
N GLY A 155 -1.26 -22.21 -17.23
CA GLY A 155 -0.05 -22.04 -18.04
C GLY A 155 0.11 -20.63 -18.62
N PRO A 156 1.25 -20.31 -19.27
CA PRO A 156 1.50 -18.97 -19.79
C PRO A 156 0.49 -18.53 -20.86
N ASP A 157 0.28 -19.37 -21.86
CA ASP A 157 -0.62 -19.12 -23.01
C ASP A 157 -1.83 -20.06 -23.02
N GLY A 158 -1.93 -20.95 -22.02
CA GLY A 158 -2.99 -21.95 -21.92
C GLY A 158 -2.51 -23.29 -21.34
N PRO A 159 -3.45 -24.22 -21.11
CA PRO A 159 -3.21 -25.48 -20.41
C PRO A 159 -2.27 -26.44 -21.14
N SER A 160 -2.11 -26.27 -22.45
CA SER A 160 -1.20 -27.08 -23.29
C SER A 160 0.26 -27.03 -22.82
N PHE A 161 0.65 -25.98 -22.09
CA PHE A 161 1.99 -25.86 -21.49
C PHE A 161 2.37 -27.04 -20.56
N TRP A 162 1.38 -27.57 -19.85
CA TRP A 162 1.56 -28.69 -18.92
C TRP A 162 1.48 -30.07 -19.59
N GLY A 163 1.01 -30.12 -20.85
CA GLY A 163 0.82 -31.38 -21.57
C GLY A 163 -0.23 -32.27 -20.91
N ALA A 164 0.11 -33.53 -20.64
CA ALA A 164 -0.83 -34.53 -20.13
C ALA A 164 -1.07 -34.43 -18.60
N SER A 165 -0.21 -33.73 -17.85
CA SER A 165 -0.26 -33.67 -16.39
C SER A 165 -0.52 -32.24 -15.93
N ILE A 166 -1.79 -31.86 -15.90
CA ILE A 166 -2.24 -30.53 -15.51
C ILE A 166 -2.22 -30.41 -13.98
N PRO A 167 -1.59 -29.34 -13.42
CA PRO A 167 -1.61 -29.08 -12.00
C PRO A 167 -3.03 -28.89 -11.45
N LYS A 168 -3.27 -29.29 -10.19
CA LYS A 168 -4.55 -29.03 -9.52
C LYS A 168 -4.89 -27.55 -9.40
N SER A 169 -3.89 -26.68 -9.42
CA SER A 169 -4.03 -25.22 -9.44
C SER A 169 -4.65 -24.67 -10.73
N CYS A 170 -4.73 -25.47 -11.80
CA CYS A 170 -5.46 -25.13 -13.03
C CYS A 170 -6.93 -25.56 -13.02
N LEU A 171 -7.44 -26.08 -11.89
CA LEU A 171 -8.79 -26.62 -11.78
C LEU A 171 -9.59 -25.79 -10.78
N ASP A 172 -10.85 -25.52 -11.09
CA ASP A 172 -11.80 -24.94 -10.17
C ASP A 172 -12.28 -25.97 -9.12
N SER A 173 -13.12 -25.53 -8.18
CA SER A 173 -13.71 -26.37 -7.14
C SER A 173 -14.54 -27.56 -7.67
N ASN A 174 -14.98 -27.51 -8.93
CA ASN A 174 -15.73 -28.58 -9.59
C ASN A 174 -14.84 -29.49 -10.46
N ASN A 175 -13.51 -29.36 -10.35
CA ASN A 175 -12.51 -30.00 -11.21
C ASN A 175 -12.62 -29.61 -12.70
N LYS A 176 -13.23 -28.46 -13.00
CA LYS A 176 -13.23 -27.91 -14.35
C LYS A 176 -11.93 -27.15 -14.57
N GLN A 177 -11.29 -27.43 -15.71
CA GLN A 177 -10.02 -26.83 -16.08
C GLN A 177 -10.19 -25.40 -16.59
N TYR A 178 -9.32 -24.50 -16.14
CA TYR A 178 -9.19 -23.17 -16.73
C TYR A 178 -8.65 -23.26 -18.16
N THR A 179 -9.24 -22.47 -19.05
CA THR A 179 -8.88 -22.45 -20.48
C THR A 179 -7.98 -21.28 -20.84
N ASP A 180 -8.03 -20.21 -20.05
CA ASP A 180 -7.35 -18.97 -20.35
C ASP A 180 -5.87 -19.02 -19.92
N GLY A 181 -5.02 -18.35 -20.71
CA GLY A 181 -3.58 -18.25 -20.45
C GLY A 181 -3.28 -17.18 -19.42
N CYS A 182 -2.41 -17.49 -18.46
CA CYS A 182 -2.07 -16.59 -17.36
C CYS A 182 -1.44 -15.27 -17.79
N LYS A 183 -0.82 -15.18 -18.96
CA LYS A 183 -0.32 -13.90 -19.49
C LYS A 183 -1.42 -12.87 -19.69
N THR A 184 -2.57 -13.31 -20.23
CA THR A 184 -3.69 -12.43 -20.53
C THR A 184 -4.35 -11.98 -19.23
N GLU A 185 -4.74 -12.92 -18.38
CA GLU A 185 -5.43 -12.63 -17.11
C GLU A 185 -4.57 -11.80 -16.17
N PHE A 186 -3.27 -12.11 -16.04
CA PHE A 186 -2.36 -11.34 -15.21
C PHE A 186 -2.14 -9.93 -15.75
N TYR A 187 -2.02 -9.75 -17.07
CA TYR A 187 -1.90 -8.42 -17.66
C TYR A 187 -3.16 -7.57 -17.46
N ASP A 188 -4.34 -8.18 -17.60
CA ASP A 188 -5.61 -7.51 -17.38
C ASP A 188 -5.81 -7.13 -15.91
N PHE A 189 -5.39 -8.01 -14.99
CA PHE A 189 -5.30 -7.69 -13.57
C PHE A 189 -4.36 -6.50 -13.32
N LEU A 190 -3.15 -6.51 -13.88
CA LEU A 190 -2.19 -5.41 -13.72
C LEU A 190 -2.77 -4.09 -14.22
N ASN A 191 -3.46 -4.05 -15.36
CA ASN A 191 -4.09 -2.83 -15.85
C ASN A 191 -5.19 -2.31 -14.93
N LYS A 192 -6.04 -3.22 -14.41
CA LYS A 192 -7.07 -2.85 -13.43
C LYS A 192 -6.43 -2.34 -12.13
N ALA A 193 -5.43 -3.05 -11.62
CA ALA A 193 -4.71 -2.69 -10.40
C ALA A 193 -3.99 -1.34 -10.54
N MET A 194 -3.31 -1.09 -11.66
CA MET A 194 -2.64 0.19 -11.93
C MET A 194 -3.61 1.37 -11.94
N ASN A 195 -4.81 1.20 -12.51
CA ASN A 195 -5.83 2.25 -12.50
C ASN A 195 -6.31 2.54 -11.07
N VAL A 196 -6.58 1.50 -10.28
CA VAL A 196 -6.99 1.65 -8.87
C VAL A 196 -5.90 2.32 -8.05
N ILE A 197 -4.66 1.82 -8.15
CA ILE A 197 -3.48 2.38 -7.47
C ILE A 197 -3.29 3.85 -7.84
N GLY A 198 -3.43 4.21 -9.12
CA GLY A 198 -3.30 5.58 -9.60
C GLY A 198 -4.32 6.52 -8.95
N ILE A 199 -5.58 6.11 -8.86
CA ILE A 199 -6.64 6.90 -8.19
C ILE A 199 -6.36 7.02 -6.69
N THR A 200 -5.97 5.92 -6.04
CA THR A 200 -5.66 5.91 -4.60
C THR A 200 -4.47 6.80 -4.28
N LEU A 201 -3.39 6.76 -5.07
CA LEU A 201 -2.21 7.60 -4.89
C LEU A 201 -2.54 9.08 -5.10
N LEU A 202 -3.36 9.42 -6.10
CA LEU A 202 -3.78 10.80 -6.32
C LEU A 202 -4.58 11.35 -5.14
N ALA A 203 -5.50 10.56 -4.60
CA ALA A 203 -6.25 10.93 -3.40
C ALA A 203 -5.35 11.07 -2.17
N LEU A 204 -4.37 10.17 -2.02
CA LEU A 204 -3.39 10.23 -0.94
C LEU A 204 -2.52 11.49 -1.02
N SER A 205 -2.00 11.81 -2.21
CA SER A 205 -1.25 13.04 -2.46
C SER A 205 -2.03 14.31 -2.08
N ALA A 206 -3.33 14.36 -2.39
CA ALA A 206 -4.19 15.48 -2.01
C ALA A 206 -4.34 15.60 -0.48
N LEU A 207 -4.54 14.47 0.22
CA LEU A 207 -4.61 14.43 1.68
C LEU A 207 -3.29 14.84 2.35
N GLU A 208 -2.14 14.45 1.79
CA GLU A 208 -0.82 14.83 2.28
C GLU A 208 -0.58 16.34 2.18
N VAL A 209 -0.94 16.95 1.05
CA VAL A 209 -0.83 18.41 0.87
C VAL A 209 -1.73 19.14 1.87
N ILE A 210 -2.98 18.70 2.02
CA ILE A 210 -3.92 19.28 3.01
C ILE A 210 -3.34 19.15 4.43
N GLY A 211 -2.87 17.96 4.79
CA GLY A 211 -2.26 17.68 6.10
C GLY A 211 -1.00 18.52 6.36
N CYS A 212 -0.17 18.71 5.34
CA CYS A 212 1.03 19.56 5.41
C CYS A 212 0.65 21.02 5.65
N VAL A 213 -0.28 21.56 4.85
CA VAL A 213 -0.77 22.94 5.00
C VAL A 213 -1.36 23.15 6.39
N PHE A 214 -2.23 22.26 6.85
CA PHE A 214 -2.84 22.36 8.18
C PHE A 214 -1.80 22.31 9.29
N SER A 215 -0.82 21.41 9.19
CA SER A 215 0.24 21.31 10.20
C SER A 215 1.13 22.56 10.25
N LEU A 216 1.53 23.09 9.10
CA LEU A 216 2.37 24.29 9.03
C LEU A 216 1.63 25.55 9.46
N CYS A 217 0.35 25.69 9.09
CA CYS A 217 -0.51 26.75 9.58
C CYS A 217 -0.67 26.69 11.10
N LEU A 218 -0.90 25.48 11.65
CA LEU A 218 -1.03 25.28 13.07
C LEU A 218 0.27 25.59 13.83
N SER A 219 1.41 25.09 13.33
CA SER A 219 2.75 25.40 13.85
C SER A 219 3.01 26.92 13.85
N SER A 220 2.64 27.60 12.78
CA SER A 220 2.80 29.06 12.65
C SER A 220 1.88 29.83 13.61
N SER A 221 0.62 29.39 13.76
CA SER A 221 -0.32 30.00 14.73
C SER A 221 0.22 29.89 16.15
N ILE A 222 0.67 28.69 16.54
CA ILE A 222 1.22 28.45 17.88
C ILE A 222 2.49 29.29 18.11
N LYS A 223 3.45 29.29 17.17
CA LYS A 223 4.66 30.14 17.27
C LYS A 223 4.32 31.62 17.41
N ASN A 224 3.32 32.10 16.67
CA ASN A 224 2.88 33.49 16.75
C ASN A 224 2.22 33.79 18.10
N ARG A 225 1.43 32.87 18.63
CA ARG A 225 0.81 32.97 19.96
C ARG A 225 1.86 33.00 21.07
N GLU A 226 2.85 32.11 21.04
CA GLU A 226 3.98 32.11 21.98
C GLU A 226 4.79 33.41 21.95
N ARG A 227 5.04 33.97 20.75
CA ARG A 227 5.72 35.26 20.63
C ARG A 227 4.93 36.38 21.29
N ARG A 228 3.62 36.44 21.09
CA ARG A 228 2.76 37.48 21.71
C ARG A 228 2.74 37.41 23.23
N PHE A 229 2.88 36.22 23.82
CA PHE A 229 2.96 36.09 25.28
C PHE A 229 4.32 36.49 25.87
N ARG A 230 5.37 36.59 25.05
CA ARG A 230 6.71 37.01 25.49
C ARG A 230 6.92 38.53 25.45
N TYR A 231 6.00 39.29 24.88
CA TYR A 231 6.00 40.76 24.83
C TYR A 231 4.84 41.30 25.67
#